data_AF-A0A258ZTD8-F1
#
_entry.id   AF-A0A258ZTD8-F1
#
_cell.length_a   1.000
_cell.length_b   1.000
_cell.length_c   1.000
_cell.angle_alpha   90.00
_cell.angle_beta   90.00
_cell.angle_gamma   90.00
#
_symmetry.space_group_name_H-M   'P 1'
#
loop_
_entity.id
_entity.type
_entity.pdbx_description
1 polymer ?
#
loop_
_entity_poly.entity_id
_entity_poly.type
_entity_poly.pdbx_seq_one_letter_code
_entity_poly.pdbx_strand_id
1 'polypeptide(L)'
;MFEKILIANRGEIALRVQRACRELGIRTVAVHSEADKDAKYVKLADESVCIGPAPSNLSYLSVPAVISAAEVTDAQAIHPGYGFLSENADFAERVEQSGFVFIGPRAETIRLMGDKVSAKDAMRKAGVPCVPGSEGALPDDPIEIIKTAKKIGYPVIIKAAGGGGGRGMRVVHTEAALINAVAMTKAEAQ
;
A
#
# COMPACT_ATOMS: atom_id res chain seq x y z
N MET A 1 -11.45 7.72 22.62
CA MET A 1 -10.36 8.44 21.93
C MET A 1 -9.06 7.81 22.41
N PHE A 2 -8.08 7.59 21.52
CA PHE A 2 -6.84 6.89 21.90
C PHE A 2 -5.96 7.76 22.80
N GLU A 3 -5.21 7.14 23.70
CA GLU A 3 -4.19 7.79 24.51
C GLU A 3 -2.80 7.73 23.86
N LYS A 4 -2.53 6.66 23.10
CA LYS A 4 -1.24 6.43 22.44
C LYS A 4 -1.42 5.72 21.10
N ILE A 5 -0.79 6.26 20.06
CA ILE A 5 -0.80 5.72 18.69
C ILE A 5 0.63 5.46 18.23
N LEU A 6 0.88 4.27 17.67
CA LEU A 6 2.11 3.97 16.96
C LEU A 6 1.98 4.35 15.49
N ILE A 7 3.01 4.99 14.94
CA ILE A 7 3.04 5.40 13.55
C ILE A 7 3.97 4.45 12.79
N ALA A 8 3.39 3.55 12.00
CA ALA A 8 4.11 2.55 11.21
C ALA A 8 4.60 3.14 9.87
N ASN A 9 5.30 4.27 9.94
CA ASN A 9 5.83 4.99 8.78
C ASN A 9 7.01 5.90 9.18
N ARG A 10 7.63 6.60 8.22
CA ARG A 10 8.78 7.48 8.43
C ARG A 10 8.64 8.82 7.71
N GLY A 11 9.55 9.74 8.01
CA GLY A 11 9.68 10.98 7.25
C GLY A 11 8.52 11.95 7.48
N GLU A 12 8.07 12.60 6.40
CA GLU A 12 7.09 13.69 6.50
C GLU A 12 5.72 13.20 6.98
N ILE A 13 5.26 12.05 6.47
CA ILE A 13 3.93 11.53 6.84
C ILE A 13 3.87 11.15 8.32
N ALA A 14 4.99 10.69 8.88
CA ALA A 14 5.07 10.46 10.32
C ALA A 14 4.93 11.77 11.11
N LEU A 15 5.60 12.85 10.68
CA LEU A 15 5.43 14.18 11.27
C LEU A 15 4.00 14.70 11.13
N ARG A 16 3.35 14.47 9.99
CA ARG A 16 1.98 14.91 9.72
C ARG A 16 0.99 14.23 10.66
N VAL A 17 1.16 12.94 10.92
CA VAL A 17 0.34 12.17 11.87
C VAL A 17 0.63 12.61 13.30
N GLN A 18 1.91 12.82 13.66
CA GLN A 18 2.29 13.33 14.99
C GLN A 18 1.62 14.67 15.31
N ARG A 19 1.59 15.61 14.36
CA ARG A 19 0.93 16.91 14.55
C ARG A 19 -0.55 16.76 14.86
N ALA A 20 -1.27 15.91 14.13
CA ALA A 20 -2.69 15.65 14.39
C ALA A 20 -2.90 14.99 15.75
N CYS A 21 -2.06 14.03 16.13
CA CYS A 21 -2.14 13.39 17.44
C CYS A 21 -1.91 14.42 18.57
N ARG A 22 -0.92 15.30 18.41
CA ARG A 22 -0.64 16.37 19.39
C ARG A 22 -1.81 17.34 19.56
N GLU A 23 -2.47 17.74 18.48
CA GLU A 23 -3.67 18.59 18.54
C GLU A 23 -4.84 17.93 19.30
N LEU A 24 -4.90 16.60 19.26
CA LEU A 24 -5.91 15.79 19.96
C LEU A 24 -5.46 15.35 21.37
N GLY A 25 -4.27 15.74 21.82
CA GLY A 25 -3.71 15.31 23.11
C GLY A 25 -3.32 13.82 23.16
N ILE A 26 -3.08 13.20 22.00
CA ILE A 26 -2.72 11.78 21.86
C ILE A 26 -1.20 11.63 21.78
N ARG A 27 -0.62 10.75 22.60
CA ARG A 27 0.81 10.43 22.57
C ARG A 27 1.17 9.60 21.36
N THR A 28 2.42 9.70 20.91
CA THR A 28 2.88 9.06 19.68
C THR A 28 4.15 8.25 19.87
N VAL A 29 4.17 7.09 19.22
CA VAL A 29 5.35 6.23 19.10
C VAL A 29 5.83 6.27 17.66
N ALA A 30 7.07 6.71 17.43
CA ALA A 30 7.71 6.63 16.12
C ALA A 30 8.52 5.33 16.01
N VAL A 31 8.22 4.50 15.01
CA VAL A 31 9.13 3.41 14.64
C VAL A 31 10.21 3.93 13.69
N HIS A 32 11.42 3.39 13.79
CA HIS A 32 12.50 3.76 12.89
C HIS A 32 13.46 2.60 12.61
N SER A 33 14.15 2.66 11.47
CA SER A 33 15.32 1.81 11.23
C SER A 33 16.56 2.36 11.94
N GLU A 34 17.61 1.56 12.06
CA GLU A 34 18.92 2.01 12.57
C GLU A 34 19.43 3.26 11.84
N ALA A 35 19.27 3.32 10.51
CA ALA A 35 19.71 4.45 9.70
C ALA A 35 18.88 5.73 9.93
N ASP A 36 17.64 5.58 10.41
CA ASP A 36 16.72 6.69 10.64
C ASP A 36 16.73 7.20 12.10
N LYS A 37 17.60 6.65 12.97
CA LYS A 37 17.68 6.98 14.41
C LYS A 37 17.71 8.48 14.68
N ASP A 38 18.41 9.25 13.85
CA ASP A 38 18.60 10.69 14.04
C ASP A 38 17.58 11.58 13.31
N ALA A 39 16.60 10.97 12.64
CA ALA A 39 15.62 11.68 11.85
C ALA A 39 14.70 12.57 12.72
N LYS A 40 14.23 13.68 12.13
CA LYS A 40 13.39 14.67 12.84
C LYS A 40 12.10 14.06 13.41
N TYR A 41 11.45 13.16 12.68
CA TYR A 41 10.21 12.53 13.13
C TYR A 41 10.41 11.60 14.33
N VAL A 42 11.61 11.04 14.50
CA VAL A 42 11.97 10.25 15.69
C VAL A 42 12.15 11.18 16.89
N LYS A 43 12.92 12.26 16.72
CA LYS A 43 13.23 13.23 17.79
C LYS A 43 12.02 14.02 18.30
N LEU A 44 10.94 14.08 17.52
CA LEU A 44 9.73 14.83 17.86
C LEU A 44 8.60 13.95 18.42
N ALA A 45 8.75 12.63 18.39
CA ALA A 45 7.81 11.69 18.99
C ALA A 45 7.92 11.72 20.52
N ASP A 46 6.87 11.30 21.21
CA ASP A 46 6.90 11.14 22.67
C ASP A 46 7.76 9.93 23.07
N GLU A 47 7.79 8.91 22.21
CA GLU A 47 8.55 7.68 22.37
C GLU A 47 8.99 7.16 20.99
N SER A 48 10.08 6.40 20.93
CA SER A 48 10.54 5.80 19.66
C SER A 48 11.14 4.42 19.84
N VAL A 49 10.92 3.54 18.86
CA VAL A 49 11.41 2.16 18.85
C VAL A 49 12.19 1.86 17.56
N CYS A 50 13.39 1.31 17.71
CA CYS A 50 14.15 0.78 16.57
C CYS A 50 13.55 -0.57 16.15
N ILE A 51 13.10 -0.69 14.90
CA ILE A 51 12.41 -1.88 14.36
C ILE A 51 13.28 -2.71 13.42
N GLY A 52 14.58 -2.41 13.33
CA GLY A 52 15.53 -3.21 12.55
C GLY A 52 16.53 -2.37 11.73
N PRO A 53 17.32 -3.03 10.88
CA PRO A 53 18.39 -2.40 10.11
C PRO A 53 17.84 -1.52 8.97
N ALA A 54 18.75 -0.80 8.30
CA ALA A 54 18.42 0.17 7.25
C ALA A 54 17.50 -0.34 6.11
N PRO A 55 17.63 -1.58 5.59
CA PRO A 55 16.76 -2.08 4.53
C PRO A 55 15.29 -2.15 4.97
N SER A 56 14.38 -1.54 4.21
CA SER A 56 12.96 -1.46 4.61
C SER A 56 12.27 -2.81 4.71
N ASN A 57 12.69 -3.80 3.91
CA ASN A 57 12.21 -5.19 3.99
C ASN A 57 12.54 -5.86 5.34
N LEU A 58 13.57 -5.38 6.04
CA LEU A 58 13.99 -5.86 7.35
C LEU A 58 13.56 -4.93 8.50
N SER A 59 12.90 -3.80 8.20
CA SER A 59 12.42 -2.82 9.18
C SER A 59 10.96 -2.43 8.92
N TYR A 60 10.67 -1.36 8.17
CA TYR A 60 9.31 -0.82 7.99
C TYR A 60 8.29 -1.78 7.35
N LEU A 61 8.76 -2.79 6.61
CA LEU A 61 7.91 -3.84 6.03
C LEU A 61 7.87 -5.11 6.88
N SER A 62 8.58 -5.14 8.02
CA SER A 62 8.56 -6.23 8.98
C SER A 62 7.33 -6.11 9.87
N VAL A 63 6.25 -6.80 9.48
CA VAL A 63 5.02 -6.88 10.28
C VAL A 63 5.29 -7.31 11.73
N PRO A 64 6.10 -8.35 12.02
CA PRO A 64 6.40 -8.73 13.39
C PRO A 64 7.07 -7.60 14.18
N ALA A 65 8.05 -6.89 13.59
CA ALA A 65 8.76 -5.82 14.30
C ALA A 65 7.84 -4.64 14.63
N VAL A 66 6.92 -4.28 13.73
CA VAL A 66 5.96 -3.20 13.95
C VAL A 66 4.94 -3.58 15.02
N ILE A 67 4.42 -4.81 15.00
CA ILE A 67 3.47 -5.30 16.02
C ILE A 67 4.16 -5.38 17.39
N SER A 68 5.36 -5.95 17.47
CA SER A 68 6.11 -5.98 18.74
C SER A 68 6.41 -4.58 19.27
N ALA A 69 6.69 -3.60 18.40
CA ALA A 69 6.85 -2.22 18.82
C ALA A 69 5.56 -1.62 19.40
N ALA A 70 4.38 -1.99 18.86
CA ALA A 70 3.11 -1.54 19.41
C ALA A 70 2.82 -2.18 20.78
N GLU A 71 3.13 -3.47 20.93
CA GLU A 71 2.98 -4.21 22.19
C GLU A 71 3.87 -3.62 23.30
N VAL A 72 5.18 -3.47 23.08
CA VAL A 72 6.11 -3.02 24.14
C VAL A 72 5.93 -1.56 24.54
N THR A 73 5.20 -0.78 23.74
CA THR A 73 4.92 0.64 24.02
C THR A 73 3.49 0.89 24.48
N ASP A 74 2.67 -0.15 24.64
CA ASP A 74 1.24 -0.04 25.00
C ASP A 74 0.46 0.90 24.05
N ALA A 75 0.79 0.89 22.76
CA ALA A 75 0.02 1.63 21.76
C ALA A 75 -1.37 0.98 21.60
N GLN A 76 -2.42 1.79 21.43
CA GLN A 76 -3.78 1.28 21.26
C GLN A 76 -4.20 1.15 19.79
N ALA A 77 -3.50 1.87 18.92
CA ALA A 77 -3.78 1.90 17.49
C ALA A 77 -2.51 2.14 16.69
N ILE A 78 -2.53 1.69 15.43
CA ILE A 78 -1.43 1.82 14.49
C ILE A 78 -1.89 2.64 13.28
N HIS A 79 -1.21 3.76 13.03
CA HIS A 79 -1.42 4.57 11.83
C HIS A 79 -0.36 4.22 10.78
N PRO A 80 -0.74 3.68 9.60
CA PRO A 80 0.22 3.20 8.62
C PRO A 80 0.76 4.29 7.68
N GLY A 81 0.15 5.47 7.67
CA GLY A 81 0.53 6.55 6.74
C GLY A 81 0.19 6.16 5.29
N TYR A 82 1.15 6.34 4.37
CA TYR A 82 1.04 5.88 2.99
C TYR A 82 2.31 5.12 2.55
N GLY A 83 2.21 4.29 1.51
CA GLY A 83 3.28 3.36 1.15
C GLY A 83 3.51 2.31 2.24
N PHE A 84 4.66 1.63 2.21
CA PHE A 84 5.00 0.52 3.12
C PHE A 84 3.83 -0.47 3.30
N LEU A 85 3.28 -0.56 4.51
CA LEU A 85 2.24 -1.52 4.87
C LEU A 85 0.81 -0.92 4.83
N SER A 86 0.64 0.33 4.40
CA SER A 86 -0.67 1.02 4.42
C SER A 86 -1.76 0.39 3.56
N GLU A 87 -1.38 -0.28 2.48
CA GLU A 87 -2.29 -1.00 1.58
C GLU A 87 -2.09 -2.53 1.69
N ASN A 88 -1.43 -3.00 2.75
CA ASN A 88 -1.23 -4.42 2.99
C ASN A 88 -2.40 -4.97 3.82
N ALA A 89 -3.31 -5.71 3.18
CA ALA A 89 -4.49 -6.28 3.83
C ALA A 89 -4.12 -7.24 4.98
N ASP A 90 -3.09 -8.07 4.79
CA ASP A 90 -2.65 -9.04 5.79
C ASP A 90 -2.05 -8.32 7.02
N PHE A 91 -1.41 -7.18 6.83
CA PHE A 91 -0.95 -6.33 7.93
C PHE A 91 -2.13 -5.76 8.71
N ALA A 92 -3.11 -5.15 8.04
CA ALA A 92 -4.29 -4.60 8.71
C ALA A 92 -5.03 -5.67 9.53
N GLU A 93 -5.21 -6.86 8.95
CA GLU A 93 -5.82 -8.01 9.63
C GLU A 93 -5.01 -8.45 10.86
N ARG A 94 -3.68 -8.54 10.74
CA ARG A 94 -2.81 -8.90 11.88
C ARG A 94 -2.83 -7.84 12.98
N VAL A 95 -2.89 -6.56 12.64
CA VAL A 95 -3.03 -5.47 13.63
C VAL A 95 -4.31 -5.65 14.44
N GLU A 96 -5.44 -5.91 13.78
CA GLU A 96 -6.73 -6.15 14.44
C GLU A 96 -6.73 -7.44 15.27
N GLN A 97 -6.16 -8.53 14.76
CA GLN A 97 -6.03 -9.80 15.48
C GLN A 97 -5.12 -9.72 16.71
N SER A 98 -4.11 -8.84 16.69
CA SER A 98 -3.24 -8.54 17.83
C SER A 98 -3.90 -7.60 18.85
N GLY A 99 -5.16 -7.20 18.65
CA GLY A 99 -5.92 -6.37 19.59
C GLY A 99 -5.70 -4.86 19.45
N PHE A 100 -5.02 -4.42 18.38
CA PHE A 100 -4.82 -3.00 18.08
C PHE A 100 -5.84 -2.51 17.07
N VAL A 101 -6.15 -1.21 17.08
CA VAL A 101 -6.93 -0.61 16.01
C VAL A 101 -6.03 -0.24 14.83
N PHE A 102 -6.33 -0.77 13.64
CA PHE A 102 -5.74 -0.28 12.40
C PHE A 102 -6.43 1.03 11.99
N ILE A 103 -5.69 2.14 11.93
CA ILE A 103 -6.24 3.44 11.50
C ILE A 103 -6.26 3.50 9.97
N GLY A 104 -7.29 2.88 9.41
CA GLY A 104 -7.55 2.78 7.97
C GLY A 104 -8.82 1.99 7.68
N PRO A 105 -9.07 1.60 6.42
CA PRO A 105 -10.19 0.74 6.08
C PRO A 105 -9.95 -0.70 6.55
N ARG A 106 -11.02 -1.50 6.60
CA ARG A 106 -10.94 -2.93 6.97
C ARG A 106 -10.07 -3.72 6.00
N ALA A 107 -9.44 -4.80 6.46
CA ALA A 107 -8.62 -5.68 5.64
C ALA A 107 -9.34 -6.19 4.38
N GLU A 108 -10.63 -6.54 4.49
CA GLU A 108 -11.48 -6.94 3.35
C GLU A 108 -11.58 -5.84 2.28
N THR A 109 -11.67 -4.58 2.72
CA THR A 109 -11.77 -3.42 1.83
C THR A 109 -10.42 -3.15 1.17
N ILE A 110 -9.32 -3.28 1.92
CA ILE A 110 -7.96 -3.17 1.36
C ILE A 110 -7.74 -4.24 0.30
N ARG A 111 -8.14 -5.50 0.57
CA ARG A 111 -7.98 -6.60 -0.39
C ARG A 111 -8.80 -6.39 -1.66
N LEU A 112 -10.05 -5.93 -1.51
CA LEU A 112 -10.93 -5.61 -2.63
C LEU A 112 -10.41 -4.45 -3.48
N MET A 113 -9.90 -3.40 -2.84
CA MET A 113 -9.50 -2.17 -3.54
C MET A 113 -8.03 -2.19 -4.00
N GLY A 114 -7.19 -3.04 -3.41
CA GLY A 114 -5.76 -3.18 -3.75
C GLY A 114 -5.49 -3.91 -5.05
N ASP A 115 -6.44 -4.74 -5.52
CA ASP A 115 -6.39 -5.34 -6.85
C ASP A 115 -7.24 -4.52 -7.84
N LYS A 116 -6.59 -3.97 -8.87
CA LYS A 116 -7.24 -3.06 -9.82
C LYS A 116 -8.35 -3.72 -10.65
N VAL A 117 -8.34 -5.04 -10.80
CA VAL A 117 -9.38 -5.76 -11.53
C VAL A 117 -10.63 -5.82 -10.65
N SER A 118 -10.51 -6.37 -9.45
CA SER A 118 -11.62 -6.49 -8.50
C SER A 118 -12.17 -5.14 -8.06
N ALA A 119 -11.30 -4.12 -7.90
CA ALA A 119 -11.70 -2.74 -7.62
C ALA A 119 -12.56 -2.17 -8.75
N LYS A 120 -12.17 -2.37 -10.02
CA LYS A 120 -12.94 -1.89 -11.18
C LYS A 120 -14.30 -2.59 -11.26
N ASP A 121 -14.35 -3.88 -10.95
CA ASP A 121 -15.61 -4.62 -10.92
C ASP A 121 -16.53 -4.15 -9.77
N ALA A 122 -15.98 -3.84 -8.60
CA ALA A 122 -16.71 -3.22 -7.51
C ALA A 122 -17.30 -1.85 -7.92
N MET A 123 -16.49 -1.01 -8.59
CA MET A 123 -16.94 0.29 -9.10
C MET A 123 -18.06 0.16 -10.14
N ARG A 124 -17.94 -0.78 -11.10
CA ARG A 124 -19.01 -1.06 -12.07
C ARG A 124 -20.31 -1.50 -11.40
N LYS A 125 -20.23 -2.40 -10.41
CA LYS A 125 -21.40 -2.84 -9.63
C LYS A 125 -22.05 -1.70 -8.85
N ALA A 126 -21.26 -0.73 -8.41
CA ALA A 126 -21.74 0.49 -7.76
C ALA A 126 -22.27 1.55 -8.73
N GLY A 127 -22.32 1.27 -10.04
CA GLY A 127 -22.80 2.21 -11.06
C GLY A 127 -21.81 3.32 -11.41
N VAL A 128 -20.54 3.19 -11.01
CA VAL A 128 -19.49 4.17 -11.30
C VAL A 128 -18.92 3.94 -12.71
N PRO A 129 -18.93 4.95 -13.60
CA PRO A 129 -18.35 4.84 -14.93
C PRO A 129 -16.86 4.48 -14.87
N CYS A 130 -16.45 3.43 -15.57
CA CYS A 130 -15.07 2.95 -15.61
C CYS A 130 -14.50 3.06 -17.02
N VAL A 131 -13.20 3.36 -17.12
CA VAL A 131 -12.49 3.38 -18.41
C VAL A 131 -12.61 2.01 -19.11
N PRO A 132 -12.91 1.95 -20.42
CA PRO A 132 -12.95 0.70 -21.18
C PRO A 132 -11.65 -0.09 -21.02
N GLY A 133 -11.74 -1.42 -20.94
CA GLY A 133 -10.59 -2.28 -20.73
C GLY A 133 -11.00 -3.74 -20.78
N SER A 134 -10.08 -4.63 -20.40
CA SER A 134 -10.40 -6.04 -20.19
C SER A 134 -11.52 -6.22 -19.14
N GLU A 135 -12.26 -7.32 -19.25
CA GLU A 135 -13.30 -7.73 -18.29
C GLU A 135 -12.72 -8.41 -17.04
N GLY A 136 -11.40 -8.56 -16.98
CA GLY A 136 -10.68 -9.19 -15.89
C GLY A 136 -9.17 -8.97 -16.03
N ALA A 137 -8.39 -9.84 -15.36
CA ALA A 137 -6.98 -10.00 -15.67
C ALA A 137 -6.79 -10.40 -17.15
N LEU A 138 -5.66 -9.99 -17.74
CA LEU A 138 -5.34 -10.43 -19.10
C LEU A 138 -5.07 -11.95 -19.09
N PRO A 139 -5.57 -12.70 -20.10
CA PRO A 139 -5.21 -14.09 -20.26
C PRO A 139 -3.74 -14.24 -20.66
N ASP A 140 -3.18 -15.45 -20.59
CA ASP A 140 -1.82 -15.70 -21.08
C ASP A 140 -1.75 -15.83 -22.62
N ASP A 141 -2.89 -16.05 -23.30
CA ASP A 141 -2.96 -16.18 -24.76
C ASP A 141 -2.75 -14.83 -25.48
N PRO A 142 -1.67 -14.67 -26.26
CA PRO A 142 -1.40 -13.45 -27.02
C PRO A 142 -2.52 -13.04 -27.99
N ILE A 143 -3.24 -14.00 -28.58
CA ILE A 143 -4.27 -13.72 -29.58
C ILE A 143 -5.44 -12.99 -28.93
N GLU A 144 -5.91 -13.45 -27.77
CA GLU A 144 -6.99 -12.82 -27.03
C GLU A 144 -6.58 -11.45 -26.44
N ILE A 145 -5.31 -11.28 -26.05
CA ILE A 145 -4.77 -9.97 -25.65
C ILE A 145 -4.84 -8.97 -26.82
N ILE A 146 -4.39 -9.35 -28.01
CA ILE A 146 -4.41 -8.50 -29.22
C ILE A 146 -5.84 -8.13 -29.58
N LYS A 147 -6.76 -9.11 -29.58
CA LYS A 147 -8.18 -8.91 -29.87
C LYS A 147 -8.82 -7.93 -28.88
N THR A 148 -8.50 -8.05 -27.59
CA THR A 148 -8.96 -7.12 -26.55
C THR A 148 -8.46 -5.70 -26.80
N ALA A 149 -7.16 -5.53 -27.10
CA ALA A 149 -6.58 -4.22 -27.39
C ALA A 149 -7.19 -3.58 -28.66
N LYS A 150 -7.43 -4.36 -29.71
CA LYS A 150 -8.12 -3.90 -30.93
C LYS A 150 -9.55 -3.44 -30.65
N LYS A 151 -10.30 -4.18 -29.82
CA LYS A 151 -11.67 -3.82 -29.43
C LYS A 151 -11.71 -2.50 -28.66
N ILE A 152 -10.70 -2.23 -27.82
CA ILE A 152 -10.59 -0.98 -27.05
C ILE A 152 -10.14 0.18 -27.96
N GLY A 153 -9.21 -0.08 -28.89
CA GLY A 153 -8.58 0.93 -29.73
C GLY A 153 -7.27 1.46 -29.13
N TYR A 154 -6.25 1.61 -29.97
CA TYR A 154 -4.96 2.18 -29.56
C TYR A 154 -5.03 3.72 -29.49
N PRO A 155 -4.24 4.37 -28.60
CA PRO A 155 -3.30 3.76 -27.66
C PRO A 155 -4.01 3.10 -26.46
N VAL A 156 -3.44 2.00 -25.97
CA VAL A 156 -3.90 1.31 -24.74
C VAL A 156 -2.85 1.44 -23.64
N ILE A 157 -3.25 1.25 -22.38
CA ILE A 157 -2.33 1.17 -21.25
C ILE A 157 -2.40 -0.20 -20.61
N ILE A 158 -1.24 -0.87 -20.49
CA ILE A 158 -1.08 -2.11 -19.74
C ILE A 158 -0.76 -1.75 -18.30
N LYS A 159 -1.41 -2.40 -17.34
CA LYS A 159 -1.24 -2.14 -15.89
C LYS A 159 -1.21 -3.46 -15.14
N ALA A 160 -0.25 -3.61 -14.23
CA ALA A 160 -0.24 -4.70 -13.26
C ALA A 160 -1.46 -4.60 -12.34
N ALA A 161 -2.09 -5.75 -12.06
CA ALA A 161 -3.29 -5.86 -11.25
C ALA A 161 -3.03 -5.47 -9.79
N GLY A 162 -1.97 -6.02 -9.19
CA GLY A 162 -1.40 -5.59 -7.93
C GLY A 162 -0.26 -4.58 -8.13
N GLY A 163 -0.07 -3.69 -7.15
CA GLY A 163 1.04 -2.73 -7.12
C GLY A 163 0.63 -1.26 -7.27
N GLY A 164 1.43 -0.39 -6.68
CA GLY A 164 1.23 1.06 -6.59
C GLY A 164 2.48 1.87 -6.95
N GLY A 165 2.42 3.19 -6.80
CA GLY A 165 3.59 4.08 -6.99
C GLY A 165 4.02 4.29 -8.45
N GLY A 166 3.13 4.03 -9.42
CA GLY A 166 3.39 4.26 -10.85
C GLY A 166 4.28 3.23 -11.54
N ARG A 167 4.64 2.14 -10.84
CA ARG A 167 5.38 1.00 -11.42
C ARG A 167 4.42 -0.03 -12.03
N GLY A 168 4.92 -0.82 -12.97
CA GLY A 168 4.12 -1.87 -13.62
C GLY A 168 2.99 -1.30 -14.49
N MET A 169 3.25 -0.21 -15.23
CA MET A 169 2.33 0.29 -16.25
C MET A 169 3.06 0.81 -17.49
N ARG A 170 2.49 0.59 -18.67
CA ARG A 170 3.08 0.99 -19.96
C ARG A 170 2.01 1.41 -20.95
N VAL A 171 2.23 2.54 -21.61
CA VAL A 171 1.40 2.98 -22.74
C VAL A 171 1.89 2.29 -24.01
N VAL A 172 0.96 1.71 -24.77
CA VAL A 172 1.22 0.96 -26.01
C VAL A 172 0.46 1.65 -27.13
N HIS A 173 1.21 2.14 -28.11
CA HIS A 173 0.64 2.87 -29.26
C HIS A 173 0.32 1.97 -30.46
N THR A 174 0.93 0.79 -30.55
CA THR A 174 0.84 -0.10 -31.71
C THR A 174 0.74 -1.56 -31.29
N GLU A 175 0.03 -2.36 -32.08
CA GLU A 175 -0.09 -3.82 -31.89
C GLU A 175 1.26 -4.54 -31.78
N ALA A 176 2.24 -4.17 -32.62
CA ALA A 176 3.57 -4.78 -32.61
C ALA A 176 4.30 -4.66 -31.26
N ALA A 177 3.96 -3.65 -30.45
CA ALA A 177 4.57 -3.42 -29.14
C ALA A 177 3.81 -4.09 -27.99
N LEU A 178 2.60 -4.63 -28.23
CA LEU A 178 1.67 -5.04 -27.18
C LEU A 178 2.20 -6.20 -26.34
N ILE A 179 2.57 -7.32 -26.97
CA ILE A 179 2.95 -8.54 -26.25
C ILE A 179 4.23 -8.33 -25.46
N ASN A 180 5.20 -7.61 -26.03
CA ASN A 180 6.41 -7.23 -25.31
C ASN A 180 6.08 -6.34 -24.10
N ALA A 181 5.19 -5.35 -24.26
CA ALA A 181 4.78 -4.49 -23.15
C ALA A 181 4.06 -5.27 -22.03
N VAL A 182 3.25 -6.29 -22.37
CA VAL A 182 2.62 -7.18 -21.39
C VAL A 182 3.68 -7.99 -20.63
N ALA A 183 4.60 -8.66 -21.34
CA ALA A 183 5.65 -9.45 -20.71
C ALA A 183 6.53 -8.60 -19.76
N MET A 184 6.97 -7.43 -20.22
CA MET A 184 7.76 -6.52 -19.41
C MET A 184 6.98 -5.97 -18.20
N THR A 185 5.66 -5.80 -18.32
CA THR A 185 4.81 -5.34 -17.20
C THR A 185 4.59 -6.43 -16.17
N LYS A 186 4.47 -7.69 -16.61
CA LYS A 186 4.37 -8.86 -15.72
C LYS A 186 5.66 -9.03 -14.92
N ALA A 187 6.82 -8.88 -15.55
CA ALA A 187 8.13 -9.03 -14.91
C ALA A 187 8.42 -7.95 -13.85
N GLU A 188 7.96 -6.71 -14.04
CA GLU A 188 8.14 -5.63 -13.04
C GLU A 188 7.21 -5.72 -11.82
N ALA A 189 6.14 -6.52 -11.93
CA ALA A 189 5.15 -6.68 -10.87
C ALA A 189 5.45 -7.85 -9.93
N GLN A 190 6.44 -8.69 -10.27
CA GLN A 190 6.96 -9.79 -9.45
C GLN A 190 8.12 -9.29 -8.59
#